data_AF-A0A4Y7S772-F1
#
_entry.id   AF-A0A4Y7S772-F1
#
_cell.length_a   1.000
_cell.length_b   1.000
_cell.length_c   1.000
_cell.angle_alpha   90.00
_cell.angle_beta   90.00
_cell.angle_gamma   90.00
#
_symmetry.space_group_name_H-M   'P 1'
#
loop_
_entity.id
_entity.type
_entity.pdbx_description
1 polymer ?
#
loop_
_entity_poly.entity_id
_entity_poly.type
_entity_poly.pdbx_seq_one_letter_code
_entity_poly.pdbx_strand_id
1 'polypeptide(L)'
;MLNPSFRDYRFPTALDMPQVQTILYGGPDEEGPFGAKEAGEGTTAPVGPAIVNAINRATGLKFHDLPVTAEKVWHVIKEKKSAEAANR
;
A
#
# COMPACT_ATOMS: atom_id res chain seq x y z
N MET A 1 -15.65 18.35 6.92
CA MET A 1 -15.14 17.45 5.85
C MET A 1 -14.31 18.31 4.90
N LEU A 2 -13.04 17.95 4.63
CA LEU A 2 -12.11 18.84 3.91
C LEU A 2 -12.09 18.61 2.38
N ASN A 3 -12.30 17.38 1.92
CA ASN A 3 -12.24 16.98 0.51
C ASN A 3 -13.42 16.07 0.11
N PRO A 4 -14.65 16.58 0.11
CA PRO A 4 -15.87 15.79 -0.13
C PRO A 4 -16.05 15.33 -1.60
N SER A 5 -15.22 15.84 -2.52
CA SER A 5 -15.35 15.57 -3.95
C SER A 5 -14.31 14.56 -4.43
N PHE A 6 -14.61 13.88 -5.53
CA PHE A 6 -13.71 12.96 -6.22
C PHE A 6 -12.51 13.62 -6.90
N ARG A 7 -12.45 14.97 -6.91
CA ARG A 7 -11.30 15.69 -7.45
C ARG A 7 -10.09 15.54 -6.53
N ASP A 8 -10.31 15.69 -5.22
CA ASP A 8 -9.25 15.77 -4.22
C ASP A 8 -9.18 14.50 -3.35
N TYR A 9 -10.28 13.76 -3.20
CA TYR A 9 -10.27 12.41 -2.65
C TYR A 9 -9.86 11.41 -3.75
N ARG A 10 -8.56 11.21 -3.89
CA ARG A 10 -8.00 10.39 -4.97
C ARG A 10 -8.28 8.91 -4.73
N PHE A 11 -8.81 8.26 -5.75
CA PHE A 11 -8.86 6.80 -5.90
C PHE A 11 -8.09 6.41 -7.17
N PRO A 12 -7.53 5.19 -7.23
CA PRO A 12 -6.76 4.74 -8.38
C PRO A 12 -7.63 4.70 -9.64
N THR A 13 -7.07 5.17 -10.76
CA THR A 13 -7.63 5.02 -12.10
C THR A 13 -7.09 3.75 -12.76
N ALA A 14 -7.60 3.42 -13.95
CA ALA A 14 -7.08 2.28 -14.72
C ALA A 14 -5.58 2.39 -15.06
N LEU A 15 -5.03 3.61 -15.13
CA LEU A 15 -3.61 3.83 -15.37
C LEU A 15 -2.73 3.70 -14.12
N ASP A 16 -3.33 3.81 -12.92
CA ASP A 16 -2.62 3.65 -11.65
C ASP A 16 -2.53 2.17 -11.22
N MET A 17 -3.37 1.32 -11.82
CA MET A 17 -3.45 -0.09 -11.44
C MET A 17 -2.19 -0.85 -11.88
N PRO A 18 -1.49 -1.52 -10.94
CA PRO A 18 -0.38 -2.39 -11.31
C PRO A 18 -0.89 -3.66 -11.98
N GLN A 19 0.01 -4.41 -12.62
CA GLN A 19 -0.29 -5.78 -13.03
C GLN A 19 -0.56 -6.64 -11.79
N VAL A 20 -1.74 -7.26 -11.72
CA VAL A 20 -2.17 -8.12 -10.61
C VAL A 20 -2.12 -9.56 -11.06
N GLN A 21 -1.34 -10.38 -10.34
CA GLN A 21 -1.36 -11.83 -10.48
C GLN A 21 -2.24 -12.43 -9.38
N THR A 22 -3.30 -13.13 -9.78
CA THR A 22 -4.17 -13.86 -8.84
C THR A 22 -3.70 -15.30 -8.70
N ILE A 23 -3.50 -15.74 -7.47
CA ILE A 23 -3.18 -17.12 -7.14
C ILE A 23 -4.31 -17.65 -6.27
N LEU A 24 -5.02 -18.66 -6.75
CA LEU A 24 -5.99 -19.38 -5.96
C LEU A 24 -5.24 -20.36 -5.06
N TYR A 25 -5.35 -20.16 -3.75
CA TYR A 25 -4.64 -20.94 -2.76
C TYR A 25 -5.58 -21.37 -1.64
N GLY A 26 -5.46 -22.62 -1.21
CA GLY A 26 -6.31 -23.23 -0.18
C GLY A 26 -7.00 -24.51 -0.66
N GLY A 27 -7.30 -25.40 0.28
CA GLY A 27 -8.18 -26.54 0.06
C GLY A 27 -9.65 -26.21 0.34
N PRO A 28 -10.59 -27.08 -0.08
CA PRO A 28 -12.02 -26.88 0.15
C PRO A 28 -12.33 -26.74 1.63
N ASP A 29 -13.33 -25.91 1.95
CA ASP A 29 -13.95 -25.87 3.28
C ASP A 29 -15.03 -26.94 3.40
N GLU A 30 -14.93 -27.84 4.38
CA GLU A 30 -15.97 -28.86 4.59
C GLU A 30 -17.34 -28.24 4.93
N GLU A 31 -17.34 -27.08 5.59
CA GLU A 31 -18.55 -26.37 6.02
C GLU A 31 -19.04 -25.35 4.98
N GLY A 32 -18.21 -25.07 3.97
CA GLY A 32 -18.52 -24.09 2.93
C GLY A 32 -19.41 -24.66 1.82
N PRO A 33 -20.31 -23.85 1.24
CA PRO A 33 -21.10 -24.30 0.10
C PRO A 33 -20.17 -24.67 -1.05
N PHE A 34 -20.24 -25.93 -1.49
CA PHE A 34 -19.37 -26.48 -2.53
C PHE A 34 -17.86 -26.36 -2.22
N GLY A 35 -17.47 -26.27 -0.95
CA GLY A 35 -16.05 -26.12 -0.57
C GLY A 35 -15.53 -24.68 -0.53
N ALA A 36 -16.40 -23.68 -0.72
CA ALA A 36 -15.98 -22.27 -0.83
C ALA A 36 -15.60 -21.63 0.51
N LYS A 37 -14.71 -20.63 0.44
CA LYS A 37 -14.33 -19.73 1.55
C LYS A 37 -14.49 -18.28 1.13
N GLU A 38 -14.38 -17.38 2.09
CA GLU A 38 -14.29 -15.94 1.87
C GLU A 38 -13.06 -15.57 1.02
N ALA A 39 -13.19 -14.53 0.20
CA ALA A 39 -12.14 -14.04 -0.70
C ALA A 39 -12.27 -12.52 -1.00
N GLY A 40 -12.82 -11.74 -0.08
CA GLY A 40 -13.09 -10.31 -0.28
C GLY A 40 -12.24 -9.41 0.61
N GLU A 41 -12.34 -9.59 1.92
CA GLU A 41 -11.64 -8.79 2.91
C GLU A 41 -10.22 -9.31 3.13
N GLY A 42 -10.05 -10.63 3.19
CA GLY A 42 -8.75 -11.28 3.41
C GLY A 42 -7.71 -10.94 2.34
N THR A 43 -8.15 -10.74 1.10
CA THR A 43 -7.29 -10.30 -0.02
C THR A 43 -7.01 -8.81 -0.01
N THR A 44 -7.90 -8.00 0.59
CA THR A 44 -7.79 -6.53 0.62
C THR A 44 -6.91 -6.05 1.77
N ALA A 45 -7.05 -6.65 2.96
CA ALA A 45 -6.29 -6.30 4.15
C ALA A 45 -4.76 -6.23 3.97
N PRO A 46 -4.09 -7.19 3.28
CA PRO A 46 -2.63 -7.17 3.15
C PRO A 46 -2.09 -6.14 2.14
N VAL A 47 -2.94 -5.51 1.32
CA VAL A 47 -2.49 -4.61 0.23
C VAL A 47 -1.71 -3.40 0.77
N GLY A 48 -2.28 -2.69 1.75
CA GLY A 48 -1.65 -1.54 2.38
C GLY A 48 -0.26 -1.84 2.97
N PRO A 49 -0.12 -2.81 3.89
CA PRO A 49 1.19 -3.14 4.45
C PRO A 49 2.17 -3.72 3.42
N ALA A 50 1.71 -4.47 2.41
CA ALA A 50 2.59 -4.97 1.35
C ALA A 50 3.25 -3.83 0.56
N ILE A 51 2.48 -2.80 0.19
CA ILE A 51 2.99 -1.61 -0.51
C ILE A 51 3.97 -0.84 0.37
N VAL A 52 3.64 -0.58 1.64
CA VAL A 52 4.52 0.16 2.57
C VAL A 52 5.83 -0.59 2.79
N ASN A 53 5.78 -1.92 2.94
CA ASN A 53 6.98 -2.73 3.08
C ASN A 53 7.86 -2.70 1.82
N ALA A 54 7.26 -2.68 0.62
CA ALA A 54 7.98 -2.52 -0.62
C ALA A 54 8.69 -1.15 -0.71
N ILE A 55 8.01 -0.07 -0.33
CA ILE A 55 8.60 1.29 -0.28
C ILE A 55 9.76 1.34 0.73
N ASN A 56 9.55 0.83 1.95
CA ASN A 56 10.59 0.79 2.99
C ASN A 56 11.81 0.01 2.51
N ARG A 57 11.60 -1.16 1.86
CA ARG A 57 12.67 -1.97 1.28
C ARG A 57 13.41 -1.25 0.15
N ALA A 58 12.69 -0.56 -0.74
CA ALA A 58 13.28 0.10 -1.90
C ALA A 58 14.07 1.37 -1.53
N THR A 59 13.62 2.11 -0.51
CA THR A 59 14.18 3.41 -0.13
C THR A 59 15.11 3.36 1.08
N GLY A 60 15.05 2.29 1.88
CA GLY A 60 15.70 2.21 3.19
C GLY A 60 15.09 3.14 4.24
N LEU A 61 13.90 3.71 3.97
CA LEU A 61 13.13 4.53 4.91
C LEU A 61 12.20 3.64 5.76
N LYS A 62 11.59 4.24 6.77
CA LYS A 62 10.64 3.57 7.68
C LYS A 62 9.35 4.36 7.80
N PHE A 63 8.37 4.01 6.98
CA PHE A 63 7.00 4.52 7.08
C PHE A 63 6.14 3.57 7.93
N HIS A 64 5.36 4.13 8.86
CA HIS A 64 4.49 3.39 9.77
C HIS A 64 3.03 3.88 9.77
N ASP A 65 2.74 4.93 9.00
CA ASP A 65 1.43 5.57 8.91
C ASP A 65 1.07 5.87 7.44
N LEU A 66 -0.22 5.70 7.15
CA LEU A 66 -0.82 5.91 5.83
C LEU A 66 -1.54 7.27 5.79
N PRO A 67 -1.67 7.89 4.59
CA PRO A 67 -1.11 7.45 3.31
C PRO A 67 0.39 7.78 3.15
N VAL A 68 1.13 6.94 2.43
CA VAL A 68 2.52 7.22 2.02
C VAL A 68 2.49 7.96 0.68
N THR A 69 2.26 9.27 0.72
CA THR A 69 2.20 10.09 -0.50
C THR A 69 3.60 10.37 -1.07
N ALA A 70 3.66 10.76 -2.35
CA ALA A 70 4.91 11.13 -3.00
C ALA A 70 5.60 12.30 -2.29
N GLU A 71 4.83 13.29 -1.81
CA GLU A 71 5.33 14.44 -1.07
C GLU A 71 5.94 14.00 0.26
N LYS A 72 5.25 13.11 1.00
CA LYS A 72 5.77 12.56 2.25
C LYS A 72 7.11 11.83 2.04
N VAL A 73 7.20 11.01 0.99
CA VAL A 73 8.44 10.34 0.62
C VAL A 73 9.54 11.34 0.29
N TRP A 74 9.23 12.35 -0.53
CA TRP A 74 10.18 13.40 -0.92
C TRP A 74 10.72 14.19 0.27
N HIS A 75 9.85 14.59 1.21
CA HIS A 75 10.22 15.32 2.41
C HIS A 75 11.22 14.52 3.27
N VAL A 76 10.93 13.25 3.54
CA VAL A 76 11.82 12.39 4.35
C VAL A 76 13.17 12.19 3.66
N ILE A 77 13.20 12.01 2.33
CA ILE A 77 14.46 11.92 1.57
C ILE A 77 15.27 13.21 1.71
N LYS A 78 14.61 14.38 1.61
CA LYS A 78 15.26 15.68 1.70
C LYS A 78 15.85 15.92 3.10
N GLU A 79 15.07 15.62 4.14
CA GLU A 79 15.50 15.75 5.54
C GLU A 79 16.72 14.88 5.83
N LYS A 80 16.71 13.63 5.36
CA LYS A 80 17.85 12.71 5.49
C LYS A 80 19.11 13.28 4.84
N LYS A 81 19.01 13.81 3.62
CA LYS A 81 20.15 14.44 2.91
C LYS A 81 20.70 15.66 3.66
N SER A 82 19.82 16.52 4.19
CA SER A 82 20.24 17.69 4.96
C SER A 82 20.97 17.29 6.26
N ALA A 83 20.47 16.27 6.97
CA ALA A 83 21.12 15.75 8.17
C ALA A 83 22.49 15.13 7.87
N GLU A 84 22.63 14.41 6.76
CA GLU A 84 23.91 13.86 6.30
C GLU A 84 24.92 14.97 5.93
N ALA A 85 24.46 16.08 5.37
CA ALA A 85 25.32 17.22 5.02
C ALA A 85 25.76 18.03 6.26
N ALA A 86 24.91 18.16 7.29
CA ALA A 86 25.25 18.85 8.53
C ALA A 86 26.24 18.06 9.42
N ASN A 87 26.30 16.74 9.24
CA ASN A 87 27.21 15.84 9.97
C ASN A 87 28.56 15.62 9.24
N ARG A 88 28.81 16.33 8.13
CA ARG A 88 30.09 16.33 7.40
C ARG A 88 30.82 17.64 7.65
#